data_AF-A0A432ASB1-F1
#
_entry.id   AF-A0A432ASB1-F1
#
_cell.length_a   1.000
_cell.length_b   1.000
_cell.length_c   1.000
_cell.angle_alpha   90.00
_cell.angle_beta   90.00
_cell.angle_gamma   90.00
#
_symmetry.space_group_name_H-M   'P 1'
#
loop_
_entity.id
_entity.type
_entity.pdbx_description
1 polymer ?
#
loop_
_entity_poly.entity_id
_entity_poly.type
_entity_poly.pdbx_seq_one_letter_code
_entity_poly.pdbx_strand_id
1 'polypeptide(L)'
;MVDANPVGIEEARKRLKGFADNTAVVHVSLFDEYSSDIKYDLVWAEGCLPHQADPIPLLKHMGGFVAEGGGLCMTTANGVSYLAETLRRLFRDRFFPDLDGSVHEQAAVLSSYYRPHLRHLRGMSRPIVDWILDNIIQPLHDRQLLSIPDVVCAIETDFDVYGSAPRFLTDWRWYKEILGDDRGYNALALSNYYCRNLNLIDYRYEFPDHAEPFGVKLEELCSRSWAIMCDIETGNEDGWASLFSLLGEIAELITPLAPETAMAITEANAMLQYGAPDMKLHHFPQWWGRGQQYLSLIKTR
;
A
#
# COMPACT_ATOMS: atom_id res chain seq x y z
N MET A 1 9.50 -2.12 21.19
CA MET A 1 9.47 -1.32 19.95
C MET A 1 10.86 -1.37 19.34
N VAL A 2 10.94 -1.61 18.03
CA VAL A 2 12.17 -1.55 17.24
C VAL A 2 11.97 -0.43 16.22
N ASP A 3 12.93 0.48 16.11
CA ASP A 3 12.93 1.53 15.09
C ASP A 3 14.38 2.03 14.92
N ALA A 4 14.73 2.56 13.76
CA ALA A 4 16.03 3.18 13.49
C ALA A 4 15.94 4.71 13.38
N ASN A 5 14.74 5.29 13.25
CA ASN A 5 14.55 6.72 13.12
C ASN A 5 14.79 7.43 14.47
N PRO A 6 15.85 8.24 14.61
CA PRO A 6 16.20 8.86 15.88
C PRO A 6 15.09 9.79 16.41
N VAL A 7 14.39 10.49 15.52
CA VAL A 7 13.29 11.38 15.89
C VAL A 7 12.10 10.58 16.40
N GLY A 8 11.76 9.50 15.70
CA GLY A 8 10.69 8.57 16.11
C GLY A 8 10.97 7.96 17.48
N ILE A 9 12.20 7.53 17.73
CA ILE A 9 12.66 6.98 19.01
C ILE A 9 12.57 8.01 20.14
N GLU A 10 13.05 9.23 19.92
CA GLU A 10 13.02 10.28 20.94
C GLU A 10 11.58 10.60 21.36
N GLU A 11 10.71 10.81 20.38
CA GLU A 11 9.29 11.10 20.59
C GLU A 11 8.56 9.92 21.25
N ALA A 12 8.85 8.69 20.86
CA ALA A 12 8.31 7.49 21.50
C ALA A 12 8.74 7.41 22.98
N ARG A 13 10.03 7.58 23.28
CA ARG A 13 10.55 7.60 24.65
C ARG A 13 9.91 8.69 25.49
N LYS A 14 9.71 9.88 24.93
CA LYS A 14 9.05 11.01 25.61
C LYS A 14 7.60 10.69 25.97
N ARG A 15 6.83 10.10 25.05
CA ARG A 15 5.45 9.67 25.31
C ARG A 15 5.37 8.57 26.35
N LEU A 16 6.29 7.60 26.28
CA LEU A 16 6.35 6.45 27.19
C LEU A 16 6.70 6.83 28.64
N LYS A 17 7.49 7.90 28.87
CA LYS A 17 7.79 8.42 30.22
C LYS A 17 6.55 8.87 31.00
N GLY A 18 5.43 9.14 30.32
CA GLY A 18 4.18 9.55 30.96
C GLY A 18 3.46 8.43 31.73
N PHE A 19 3.92 7.19 31.61
CA PHE A 19 3.27 6.02 32.21
C PHE A 19 4.13 5.45 33.35
N ALA A 20 3.59 5.44 34.57
CA ALA A 20 4.31 5.09 35.79
C ALA A 20 4.83 3.63 35.82
N ASP A 21 4.08 2.70 35.22
CA ASP A 21 4.39 1.26 35.18
C ASP A 21 4.88 0.79 33.81
N ASN A 22 5.52 1.69 33.04
CA ASN A 22 5.95 1.36 31.70
C ASN A 22 7.14 0.37 31.68
N THR A 23 6.90 -0.84 31.16
CA THR A 23 7.92 -1.86 30.90
C THR A 23 8.39 -1.90 29.45
N ALA A 24 7.92 -0.98 28.59
CA ALA A 24 8.26 -0.98 27.17
C ALA A 24 9.74 -0.71 26.94
N VAL A 25 10.39 -1.64 26.24
CA VAL A 25 11.77 -1.51 25.78
C VAL A 25 11.77 -0.96 24.35
N VAL A 26 12.61 0.06 24.11
CA VAL A 26 12.83 0.66 22.80
C VAL A 26 14.24 0.30 22.31
N HIS A 27 14.30 -0.51 21.27
CA HIS A 27 15.52 -0.89 20.58
C HIS A 27 15.77 0.08 19.42
N VAL A 28 16.97 0.63 19.36
CA VAL A 28 17.44 1.47 18.26
C VAL A 28 18.17 0.58 17.29
N SER A 29 17.50 0.15 16.22
CA SER A 29 18.01 -0.84 15.28
C SER A 29 17.22 -0.76 13.97
N LEU A 30 17.87 -1.08 12.85
CA LEU A 30 17.12 -1.46 11.66
C LEU A 30 16.36 -2.77 11.94
N PHE A 31 15.27 -2.99 11.19
CA PHE A 31 14.41 -4.14 11.40
C PHE A 31 15.09 -5.47 11.05
N ASP A 32 15.94 -5.48 10.02
CA ASP A 32 16.71 -6.64 9.56
C ASP A 32 17.96 -6.92 10.41
N GLU A 33 18.46 -5.92 11.14
CA GLU A 33 19.56 -6.05 12.11
C GLU A 33 19.08 -6.46 13.51
N TYR A 34 17.79 -6.29 13.81
CA TYR A 34 17.25 -6.64 15.11
C TYR A 34 17.27 -8.15 15.31
N SER A 35 17.71 -8.58 16.48
CA SER A 35 17.74 -10.00 16.84
C SER A 35 17.39 -10.19 18.31
N SER A 36 16.64 -11.25 18.57
CA SER A 36 16.20 -11.65 19.90
C SER A 36 15.78 -13.11 19.88
N ASP A 37 16.11 -13.83 20.95
CA ASP A 37 15.61 -15.19 21.19
C ASP A 37 14.16 -15.19 21.68
N ILE A 38 13.64 -14.03 22.09
CA ILE A 38 12.27 -13.87 22.58
C ILE A 38 11.29 -14.03 21.42
N LYS A 39 10.28 -14.89 21.62
CA LYS A 39 9.08 -14.95 20.78
C LYS A 39 7.94 -14.20 21.46
N TYR A 40 7.14 -13.51 20.67
CA TYR A 40 6.04 -12.67 21.13
C TYR A 40 4.70 -13.29 20.74
N ASP A 41 3.71 -13.18 21.62
CA ASP A 41 2.32 -13.57 21.33
C ASP A 41 1.69 -12.71 20.24
N LEU A 42 2.19 -11.48 20.06
CA LEU A 42 1.77 -10.56 19.02
C LEU A 42 2.97 -9.75 18.51
N VAL A 43 3.15 -9.76 17.19
CA VAL A 43 4.05 -8.84 16.48
C VAL A 43 3.20 -7.90 15.64
N TRP A 44 3.49 -6.60 15.72
CA TRP A 44 2.77 -5.55 14.98
C TRP A 44 3.74 -4.79 14.07
N ALA A 45 3.56 -4.91 12.76
CA ALA A 45 4.41 -4.37 11.70
C ALA A 45 3.60 -3.45 10.77
N GLU A 46 3.32 -2.24 11.24
CA GLU A 46 2.52 -1.26 10.52
C GLU A 46 3.39 -0.24 9.79
N GLY A 47 3.04 0.07 8.54
CA GLY A 47 3.65 1.12 7.73
C GLY A 47 5.12 0.90 7.38
N CYS A 48 5.70 -0.28 7.63
CA CYS A 48 7.14 -0.50 7.53
C CYS A 48 7.58 -1.52 6.46
N LEU A 49 6.68 -2.39 5.99
CA LEU A 49 7.03 -3.45 5.04
C LEU A 49 6.81 -3.05 3.57
N PRO A 50 5.68 -2.42 3.19
CA PRO A 50 5.59 -1.82 1.86
C PRO A 50 6.67 -0.75 1.64
N HIS A 51 7.08 -0.57 0.38
CA HIS A 51 8.12 0.35 -0.04
C HIS A 51 9.53 0.02 0.47
N GLN A 52 9.79 -1.23 0.88
CA GLN A 52 11.15 -1.72 1.08
C GLN A 52 11.74 -2.20 -0.25
N ALA A 53 13.07 -2.23 -0.34
CA ALA A 53 13.75 -2.74 -1.53
C ALA A 53 13.52 -4.25 -1.71
N ASP A 54 13.48 -4.98 -0.60
CA ASP A 54 13.17 -6.41 -0.56
C ASP A 54 12.27 -6.73 0.65
N PRO A 55 10.93 -6.62 0.50
CA PRO A 55 10.01 -6.73 1.63
C PRO A 55 9.83 -8.17 2.13
N ILE A 56 10.08 -9.19 1.29
CA ILE A 56 9.77 -10.60 1.61
C ILE A 56 10.72 -11.19 2.67
N PRO A 57 12.06 -11.03 2.59
CA PRO A 57 12.95 -11.45 3.66
C PRO A 57 12.65 -10.73 4.98
N LEU A 58 12.32 -9.44 4.91
CA LEU A 58 11.97 -8.67 6.11
C LEU A 58 10.66 -9.16 6.75
N LEU A 59 9.65 -9.46 5.94
CA LEU A 59 8.42 -10.14 6.37
C LEU A 59 8.73 -11.45 7.10
N LYS A 60 9.56 -12.31 6.51
CA LYS A 60 9.94 -13.60 7.10
C LYS A 60 10.72 -13.42 8.41
N HIS A 61 11.62 -12.45 8.44
CA HIS A 61 12.37 -12.09 9.64
C HIS A 61 11.43 -11.65 10.77
N MET A 62 10.49 -10.75 10.49
CA MET A 62 9.49 -10.29 11.46
C MET A 62 8.57 -11.42 11.94
N GLY A 63 8.09 -12.27 11.02
CA GLY A 63 7.29 -13.46 11.34
C GLY A 63 8.07 -14.48 12.20
N GLY A 64 9.39 -14.48 12.10
CA GLY A 64 10.28 -15.26 12.94
C GLY A 64 10.17 -14.95 14.43
N PHE A 65 9.75 -13.73 14.81
CA PHE A 65 9.58 -13.34 16.21
C PHE A 65 8.23 -13.70 16.81
N VAL A 66 7.29 -14.21 16.02
CA VAL A 66 5.97 -14.63 16.53
C VAL A 66 6.08 -16.01 17.19
N ALA A 67 5.48 -16.17 18.36
CA ALA A 67 5.35 -17.47 19.03
C ALA A 67 4.33 -18.37 18.32
N GLU A 68 4.43 -19.69 18.48
CA GLU A 68 3.41 -20.63 17.99
C GLU A 68 2.03 -20.27 18.57
N GLY A 69 1.00 -20.20 17.74
CA GLY A 69 -0.33 -19.73 18.11
C GLY A 69 -0.46 -18.21 18.29
N GLY A 70 0.64 -17.46 18.18
CA GLY A 70 0.68 -16.00 18.23
C GLY A 70 0.22 -15.33 16.93
N GLY A 71 0.05 -14.01 16.99
CA GLY A 71 -0.42 -13.18 15.88
C GLY A 71 0.67 -12.34 15.22
N LEU A 72 0.58 -12.19 13.90
CA LEU A 72 1.25 -11.13 13.14
C LEU A 72 0.19 -10.19 12.57
N CYS A 73 0.21 -8.93 13.00
CA CYS A 73 -0.60 -7.87 12.42
C CYS A 73 0.30 -6.94 11.62
N MET A 74 -0.08 -6.66 10.39
CA MET A 74 0.75 -5.84 9.50
C MET A 74 -0.06 -5.07 8.49
N THR A 75 0.60 -4.13 7.81
CA THR A 75 0.03 -3.45 6.65
C THR A 75 0.66 -3.94 5.35
N THR A 76 -0.16 -4.04 4.33
CA THR A 76 0.16 -4.35 2.94
C THR A 76 -0.20 -3.16 2.06
N ALA A 77 0.32 -3.13 0.84
CA ALA A 77 -0.03 -2.16 -0.18
C ALA A 77 0.07 -2.85 -1.54
N ASN A 78 -0.90 -2.61 -2.42
CA ASN A 78 -0.91 -3.22 -3.75
C ASN A 78 -1.14 -2.18 -4.83
N GLY A 79 -0.89 -2.56 -6.08
CA GLY A 79 -1.00 -1.63 -7.21
C GLY A 79 -2.42 -1.06 -7.36
N VAL A 80 -3.46 -1.87 -7.08
CA VAL A 80 -4.85 -1.44 -7.20
C VAL A 80 -5.16 -0.32 -6.21
N SER A 81 -4.73 -0.47 -4.96
CA SER A 81 -4.99 0.49 -3.88
C SER A 81 -4.12 1.73 -3.93
N TYR A 82 -2.98 1.69 -4.63
CA TYR A 82 -2.02 2.79 -4.76
C TYR A 82 -2.05 3.47 -6.12
N LEU A 83 -2.85 3.01 -7.09
CA LEU A 83 -2.83 3.55 -8.46
C LEU A 83 -3.01 5.07 -8.49
N ALA A 84 -3.93 5.61 -7.69
CA ALA A 84 -4.19 7.05 -7.65
C ALA A 84 -3.00 7.86 -7.11
N GLU A 85 -2.26 7.30 -6.16
CA GLU A 85 -1.03 7.83 -5.58
C GLU A 85 0.15 7.72 -6.56
N THR A 86 0.29 6.57 -7.24
CA THR A 86 1.28 6.37 -8.32
C THR A 86 1.15 7.44 -9.40
N LEU A 87 -0.07 7.74 -9.84
CA LEU A 87 -0.32 8.79 -10.84
C LEU A 87 -0.03 10.20 -10.31
N ARG A 88 -0.31 10.45 -9.03
CA ARG A 88 0.05 11.71 -8.38
C ARG A 88 1.56 11.86 -8.24
N ARG A 89 2.30 10.77 -8.05
CA ARG A 89 3.76 10.80 -8.04
C ARG A 89 4.31 11.15 -9.41
N LEU A 90 3.83 10.47 -10.45
CA LEU A 90 4.21 10.74 -11.84
C LEU A 90 3.86 12.15 -12.32
N PHE A 91 2.86 12.80 -11.75
CA PHE A 91 2.61 14.23 -11.98
C PHE A 91 3.84 15.10 -11.67
N ARG A 92 4.57 14.81 -10.58
CA ARG A 92 5.85 15.49 -10.25
C ARG A 92 6.82 15.31 -11.39
N ASP A 93 7.08 14.06 -11.77
CA ASP A 93 8.09 13.71 -12.78
C ASP A 93 7.78 14.29 -14.14
N ARG A 94 6.50 14.34 -14.48
CA ARG A 94 6.06 14.84 -15.79
C ARG A 94 6.25 16.34 -15.95
N PHE A 95 5.92 17.12 -14.93
CA PHE A 95 5.80 18.59 -15.04
C PHE A 95 6.90 19.34 -14.30
N PHE A 96 7.63 18.67 -13.41
CA PHE A 96 8.70 19.24 -12.60
C PHE A 96 9.93 18.32 -12.58
N PRO A 97 10.46 17.85 -13.73
CA PRO A 97 11.60 16.94 -13.77
C PRO A 97 12.89 17.57 -13.21
N ASP A 98 13.04 18.89 -13.37
CA ASP A 98 14.21 19.65 -12.93
C ASP A 98 13.93 20.44 -11.63
N LEU A 99 13.08 19.90 -10.75
CA LEU A 99 12.72 20.59 -9.50
C LEU A 99 13.90 20.58 -8.51
N ASP A 100 14.65 21.66 -8.50
CA ASP A 100 15.80 21.85 -7.63
C ASP A 100 15.45 22.32 -6.21
N GLY A 101 16.45 22.24 -5.31
CA GLY A 101 16.35 22.71 -3.94
C GLY A 101 16.19 21.59 -2.91
N SER A 102 16.05 21.96 -1.64
CA SER A 102 15.79 21.01 -0.56
C SER A 102 14.41 20.35 -0.71
N VAL A 103 14.26 19.13 -0.17
CA VAL A 103 12.98 18.40 -0.21
C VAL A 103 11.79 19.20 0.32
N HIS A 104 12.02 20.08 1.30
CA HIS A 104 10.97 20.95 1.84
C HIS A 104 10.60 22.10 0.89
N GLU A 105 11.57 22.67 0.17
CA GLU A 105 11.31 23.69 -0.85
C GLU A 105 10.53 23.09 -2.03
N GLN A 106 10.93 21.89 -2.47
CA GLN A 106 10.20 21.13 -3.49
C GLN A 106 8.76 20.85 -3.04
N ALA A 107 8.56 20.38 -1.79
CA ALA A 107 7.24 20.12 -1.24
C ALA A 107 6.37 21.39 -1.16
N ALA A 108 6.98 22.54 -0.86
CA ALA A 108 6.28 23.82 -0.82
C ALA A 108 5.78 24.25 -2.21
N VAL A 109 6.58 24.05 -3.27
CA VAL A 109 6.17 24.31 -4.67
C VAL A 109 5.01 23.41 -5.06
N LEU A 110 5.12 22.11 -4.79
CA LEU A 110 4.10 21.12 -5.14
C LEU A 110 2.79 21.29 -4.36
N SER A 111 2.84 21.93 -3.19
CA SER A 111 1.68 22.10 -2.30
C SER A 111 0.51 22.83 -2.95
N SER A 112 0.73 23.77 -3.87
CA SER A 112 -0.36 24.46 -4.56
C SER A 112 -1.16 23.53 -5.49
N TYR A 113 -0.49 22.54 -6.08
CA TYR A 113 -1.08 21.59 -7.02
C TYR A 113 -1.80 20.43 -6.32
N TYR A 114 -1.23 19.91 -5.22
CA TYR A 114 -1.86 18.82 -4.48
C TYR A 114 -2.95 19.26 -3.52
N ARG A 115 -2.97 20.52 -3.05
CA ARG A 115 -4.00 21.00 -2.11
C ARG A 115 -5.44 20.80 -2.64
N PRO A 116 -5.77 21.11 -3.91
CA PRO A 116 -7.08 20.78 -4.49
C PRO A 116 -7.42 19.29 -4.55
N HIS A 117 -6.43 18.40 -4.60
CA HIS A 117 -6.64 16.95 -4.57
C HIS A 117 -6.85 16.48 -3.12
N LEU A 118 -5.97 16.89 -2.21
CA LEU A 118 -5.95 16.47 -0.81
C LEU A 118 -7.19 16.92 -0.03
N ARG A 119 -7.87 18.00 -0.46
CA ARG A 119 -9.16 18.39 0.14
C ARG A 119 -10.25 17.32 0.00
N HIS A 120 -10.12 16.40 -0.96
CA HIS A 120 -11.05 15.30 -1.15
C HIS A 120 -10.72 14.09 -0.28
N LEU A 121 -9.46 13.96 0.19
CA LEU A 121 -9.03 12.86 1.05
C LEU A 121 -9.59 13.03 2.47
N ARG A 122 -10.72 12.36 2.74
CA ARG A 122 -11.40 12.43 4.03
C ARG A 122 -10.55 11.80 5.13
N GLY A 123 -10.48 12.45 6.29
CA GLY A 123 -9.75 11.94 7.45
C GLY A 123 -8.23 12.12 7.38
N MET A 124 -7.72 12.90 6.42
CA MET A 124 -6.30 13.27 6.38
C MET A 124 -5.92 14.05 7.66
N SER A 125 -5.08 13.44 8.50
CA SER A 125 -4.53 14.06 9.71
C SER A 125 -3.14 14.64 9.48
N ARG A 126 -2.44 14.21 8.42
CA ARG A 126 -1.09 14.62 8.09
C ARG A 126 -1.08 16.02 7.42
N PRO A 127 -0.17 16.93 7.80
CA PRO A 127 0.04 18.18 7.08
C PRO A 127 0.34 17.93 5.59
N ILE A 128 -0.08 18.85 4.72
CA ILE A 128 0.08 18.71 3.26
C ILE A 128 1.55 18.53 2.87
N VAL A 129 2.45 19.34 3.45
CA VAL A 129 3.89 19.26 3.17
C VAL A 129 4.44 17.88 3.53
N ASP A 130 4.11 17.40 4.73
CA ASP A 130 4.54 16.07 5.19
C ASP A 130 3.99 14.96 4.28
N TRP A 131 2.72 15.05 3.88
CA TRP A 131 2.14 14.10 2.93
C TRP A 131 2.89 14.08 1.60
N ILE A 132 3.26 15.24 1.07
CA ILE A 132 4.03 15.34 -0.19
C ILE A 132 5.43 14.75 -0.01
N LEU A 133 6.10 15.02 1.12
CA LEU A 133 7.41 14.43 1.41
C LEU A 133 7.33 12.90 1.38
N ASP A 134 6.33 12.33 2.06
CA ASP A 134 6.19 10.87 2.21
C ASP A 134 5.63 10.17 0.98
N ASN A 135 4.83 10.82 0.13
CA ASN A 135 4.14 10.11 -0.96
C ASN A 135 4.69 10.48 -2.33
N ILE A 136 5.23 11.71 -2.47
CA ILE A 136 5.63 12.26 -3.76
C ILE A 136 7.15 12.40 -3.87
N ILE A 137 7.83 12.92 -2.84
CA ILE A 137 9.26 13.28 -2.95
C ILE A 137 10.19 12.15 -2.55
N GLN A 138 9.84 11.35 -1.53
CA GLN A 138 10.71 10.26 -1.08
C GLN A 138 11.13 9.34 -2.25
N PRO A 139 12.38 8.86 -2.32
CA PRO A 139 12.83 8.02 -3.43
C PRO A 139 12.22 6.61 -3.37
N LEU A 140 11.53 6.17 -4.43
CA LEU A 140 10.86 4.86 -4.51
C LEU A 140 11.24 4.02 -5.74
N HIS A 141 12.16 4.51 -6.58
CA HIS A 141 12.55 3.88 -7.85
C HIS A 141 13.07 2.43 -7.71
N ASP A 142 13.58 2.05 -6.53
CA ASP A 142 14.08 0.71 -6.21
C ASP A 142 13.23 -0.01 -5.15
N ARG A 143 11.99 0.45 -4.93
CA ARG A 143 11.11 -0.03 -3.85
C ARG A 143 9.92 -0.81 -4.38
N GLN A 144 9.52 -1.81 -3.59
CA GLN A 144 8.44 -2.72 -3.96
C GLN A 144 7.19 -2.45 -3.12
N LEU A 145 6.03 -2.67 -3.74
CA LEU A 145 4.79 -2.89 -3.01
C LEU A 145 4.82 -4.28 -2.36
N LEU A 146 3.89 -4.54 -1.44
CA LEU A 146 3.74 -5.84 -0.79
C LEU A 146 2.26 -6.13 -0.67
N SER A 147 1.70 -6.86 -1.63
CA SER A 147 0.28 -7.17 -1.68
C SER A 147 -0.11 -8.26 -0.69
N ILE A 148 -1.40 -8.42 -0.43
CA ILE A 148 -1.91 -9.53 0.40
C ILE A 148 -1.55 -10.89 -0.23
N PRO A 149 -1.73 -11.11 -1.56
CA PRO A 149 -1.21 -12.31 -2.22
C PRO A 149 0.27 -12.57 -2.00
N ASP A 150 1.13 -11.55 -2.11
CA ASP A 150 2.57 -11.71 -1.89
C ASP A 150 2.89 -12.19 -0.47
N VAL A 151 2.21 -11.61 0.54
CA VAL A 151 2.36 -12.04 1.93
C VAL A 151 1.94 -13.49 2.09
N VAL A 152 0.72 -13.84 1.65
CA VAL A 152 0.20 -15.20 1.81
C VAL A 152 1.15 -16.21 1.17
N CYS A 153 1.54 -16.02 -0.10
CA CYS A 153 2.46 -16.93 -0.77
C CYS A 153 3.85 -17.01 -0.10
N ALA A 154 4.30 -15.94 0.55
CA ALA A 154 5.62 -15.92 1.19
C ALA A 154 5.69 -16.65 2.53
N ILE A 155 4.59 -16.72 3.29
CA ILE A 155 4.56 -17.25 4.66
C ILE A 155 3.48 -18.32 4.92
N GLU A 156 2.81 -18.81 3.87
CA GLU A 156 1.71 -19.79 3.96
C GLU A 156 2.08 -21.09 4.69
N THR A 157 3.37 -21.43 4.80
CA THR A 157 3.83 -22.64 5.51
C THR A 157 3.70 -22.52 7.02
N ASP A 158 3.78 -21.31 7.55
CA ASP A 158 3.92 -21.03 8.99
C ASP A 158 2.74 -20.21 9.53
N PHE A 159 1.93 -19.62 8.65
CA PHE A 159 0.84 -18.72 9.02
C PHE A 159 -0.45 -18.98 8.24
N ASP A 160 -1.57 -18.82 8.94
CA ASP A 160 -2.91 -18.74 8.38
C ASP A 160 -3.44 -17.30 8.43
N VAL A 161 -4.07 -16.84 7.36
CA VAL A 161 -4.81 -15.58 7.36
C VAL A 161 -5.98 -15.65 8.35
N TYR A 162 -6.04 -14.67 9.25
CA TYR A 162 -7.08 -14.54 10.26
C TYR A 162 -8.06 -13.41 9.99
N GLY A 163 -7.56 -12.26 9.51
CA GLY A 163 -8.37 -11.05 9.40
C GLY A 163 -7.77 -10.02 8.45
N SER A 164 -8.60 -9.09 7.98
CA SER A 164 -8.14 -7.95 7.18
C SER A 164 -8.96 -6.68 7.47
N ALA A 165 -8.34 -5.52 7.20
CA ALA A 165 -9.02 -4.22 7.13
C ALA A 165 -8.57 -3.49 5.85
N PRO A 166 -9.48 -3.18 4.91
CA PRO A 166 -10.93 -3.40 4.94
C PRO A 166 -11.30 -4.88 5.04
N ARG A 167 -12.44 -5.17 5.66
CA ARG A 167 -12.88 -6.55 5.89
C ARG A 167 -13.46 -7.12 4.60
N PHE A 168 -12.71 -7.98 3.94
CA PHE A 168 -13.15 -8.71 2.75
C PHE A 168 -13.17 -10.22 2.94
N LEU A 169 -12.78 -10.74 4.12
CA LEU A 169 -12.78 -12.17 4.40
C LEU A 169 -14.14 -12.62 4.91
N THR A 170 -14.78 -13.51 4.16
CA THR A 170 -16.03 -14.16 4.55
C THR A 170 -15.89 -15.68 4.39
N ASP A 171 -16.16 -16.43 5.46
CA ASP A 171 -16.12 -17.88 5.48
C ASP A 171 -17.47 -18.45 5.92
N TRP A 172 -18.16 -19.12 5.01
CA TRP A 172 -19.46 -19.76 5.24
C TRP A 172 -19.34 -21.27 5.50
N ARG A 173 -18.13 -21.84 5.48
CA ARG A 173 -17.92 -23.27 5.72
C ARG A 173 -18.41 -23.63 7.12
N TRP A 174 -18.94 -24.84 7.27
CA TRP A 174 -19.39 -25.27 8.59
C TRP A 174 -18.16 -25.48 9.48
N TYR A 175 -18.18 -24.96 10.72
CA TYR A 175 -17.01 -25.06 11.61
C TYR A 175 -16.53 -26.51 11.87
N LYS A 176 -17.40 -27.52 11.65
CA LYS A 176 -17.02 -28.94 11.76
C LYS A 176 -16.32 -29.50 10.53
N GLU A 177 -16.34 -28.78 9.41
CA GLU A 177 -15.63 -29.14 8.17
C GLU A 177 -14.20 -28.60 8.15
N ILE A 178 -13.88 -27.68 9.07
CA ILE A 178 -12.54 -27.14 9.25
C ILE A 178 -11.75 -28.09 10.16
N LEU A 179 -11.14 -29.11 9.56
CA LEU A 179 -10.43 -30.18 10.26
C LEU A 179 -8.98 -30.28 9.79
N GLY A 180 -8.10 -30.76 10.68
CA GLY A 180 -6.70 -31.02 10.37
C GLY A 180 -5.83 -29.75 10.24
N ASP A 181 -4.65 -29.95 9.68
CA ASP A 181 -3.62 -28.91 9.52
C ASP A 181 -3.83 -28.08 8.25
N ASP A 182 -4.47 -28.65 7.22
CA ASP A 182 -4.85 -27.93 6.00
C ASP A 182 -6.27 -27.40 6.10
N ARG A 183 -6.40 -26.24 6.76
CA ARG A 183 -7.70 -25.58 7.00
C ARG A 183 -8.17 -24.75 5.82
N GLY A 184 -7.35 -24.58 4.77
CA GLY A 184 -7.68 -23.81 3.58
C GLY A 184 -7.94 -22.31 3.81
N TYR A 185 -7.52 -21.74 4.94
CA TYR A 185 -7.77 -20.31 5.25
C TYR A 185 -7.06 -19.38 4.26
N ASN A 186 -5.82 -19.69 3.90
CA ASN A 186 -5.04 -18.90 2.94
C ASN A 186 -5.68 -18.91 1.54
N ALA A 187 -6.06 -20.09 1.03
CA ALA A 187 -6.74 -20.21 -0.25
C ALA A 187 -8.08 -19.45 -0.28
N LEU A 188 -8.88 -19.57 0.79
CA LEU A 188 -10.13 -18.83 0.91
C LEU A 188 -9.90 -17.32 0.97
N ALA A 189 -8.85 -16.87 1.67
CA ALA A 189 -8.49 -15.47 1.77
C ALA A 189 -8.09 -14.88 0.41
N LEU A 190 -7.30 -15.61 -0.37
CA LEU A 190 -6.91 -15.22 -1.74
C LEU A 190 -8.14 -15.11 -2.66
N SER A 191 -9.04 -16.10 -2.63
CA SER A 191 -10.25 -16.04 -3.47
C SER A 191 -11.16 -14.86 -3.06
N ASN A 192 -11.36 -14.62 -1.76
CA ASN A 192 -12.11 -13.46 -1.28
C ASN A 192 -11.44 -12.13 -1.66
N TYR A 193 -10.10 -12.06 -1.61
CA TYR A 193 -9.34 -10.88 -2.05
C TYR A 193 -9.57 -10.60 -3.54
N TYR A 194 -9.34 -11.58 -4.40
CA TYR A 194 -9.49 -11.40 -5.86
C TYR A 194 -10.94 -11.26 -6.31
N CYS A 195 -11.94 -11.65 -5.53
CA CYS A 195 -13.34 -11.35 -5.85
C CYS A 195 -13.75 -9.92 -5.44
N ARG A 196 -12.92 -9.20 -4.68
CA ARG A 196 -13.27 -7.90 -4.06
C ARG A 196 -12.22 -6.81 -4.23
N ASN A 197 -11.06 -7.08 -4.83
CA ASN A 197 -9.94 -6.12 -4.88
C ASN A 197 -10.27 -4.84 -5.66
N LEU A 198 -11.30 -4.83 -6.52
CA LEU A 198 -11.83 -3.59 -7.09
C LEU A 198 -12.25 -2.57 -6.02
N ASN A 199 -12.72 -3.00 -4.85
CA ASN A 199 -13.05 -2.11 -3.74
C ASN A 199 -11.86 -1.35 -3.16
N LEU A 200 -10.63 -1.73 -3.51
CA LEU A 200 -9.42 -1.04 -3.07
C LEU A 200 -9.07 0.17 -3.95
N ILE A 201 -9.56 0.21 -5.18
CA ILE A 201 -9.16 1.23 -6.17
C ILE A 201 -9.72 2.61 -5.85
N ASP A 202 -10.90 2.69 -5.24
CA ASP A 202 -11.62 3.95 -5.02
C ASP A 202 -12.39 3.92 -3.70
N TYR A 203 -11.91 4.67 -2.70
CA TYR A 203 -12.53 4.63 -1.36
C TYR A 203 -13.96 5.17 -1.31
N ARG A 204 -14.39 5.90 -2.35
CA ARG A 204 -15.71 6.56 -2.42
C ARG A 204 -16.84 5.58 -2.67
N TYR A 205 -16.53 4.40 -3.20
CA TYR A 205 -17.50 3.41 -3.63
C TYR A 205 -17.30 2.08 -2.91
N GLU A 206 -18.39 1.33 -2.89
CA GLU A 206 -18.40 -0.10 -2.60
C GLU A 206 -18.98 -0.79 -3.83
N PHE A 207 -18.18 -1.64 -4.46
CA PHE A 207 -18.54 -2.38 -5.67
C PHE A 207 -18.97 -3.80 -5.29
N PRO A 208 -19.91 -4.40 -6.05
CA PRO A 208 -20.28 -5.79 -5.86
C PRO A 208 -19.10 -6.72 -6.11
N ASP A 209 -19.18 -7.92 -5.54
CA ASP A 209 -18.23 -9.00 -5.82
C ASP A 209 -18.19 -9.28 -7.34
N HIS A 210 -16.99 -9.59 -7.83
CA HIS A 210 -16.72 -9.91 -9.23
C HIS A 210 -16.05 -11.28 -9.36
N ALA A 211 -15.93 -11.76 -10.59
CA ALA A 211 -15.23 -13.01 -10.85
C ALA A 211 -13.75 -12.89 -10.48
N GLU A 212 -13.19 -13.95 -9.91
CA GLU A 212 -11.78 -14.02 -9.52
C GLU A 212 -10.80 -13.70 -10.67
N PRO A 213 -10.98 -14.19 -11.92
CA PRO A 213 -10.09 -13.83 -13.02
C PRO A 213 -10.05 -12.33 -13.34
N PHE A 214 -11.14 -11.59 -13.09
CA PHE A 214 -11.15 -10.13 -13.23
C PHE A 214 -10.22 -9.49 -12.20
N GLY A 215 -10.29 -9.91 -10.94
CA GLY A 215 -9.46 -9.35 -9.88
C GLY A 215 -7.99 -9.67 -10.04
N VAL A 216 -7.66 -10.90 -10.48
CA VAL A 216 -6.29 -11.28 -10.84
C VAL A 216 -5.76 -10.38 -11.95
N LYS A 217 -6.56 -10.12 -12.99
CA LYS A 217 -6.13 -9.25 -14.09
C LYS A 217 -5.98 -7.79 -13.64
N LEU A 218 -6.89 -7.29 -12.81
CA LEU A 218 -6.80 -5.94 -12.25
C LEU A 218 -5.53 -5.77 -11.41
N GLU A 219 -5.22 -6.75 -10.57
CA GLU A 219 -4.00 -6.78 -9.75
C GLU A 219 -2.74 -6.71 -10.62
N GLU A 220 -2.67 -7.54 -11.66
CA GLU A 220 -1.54 -7.59 -12.61
C GLU A 220 -1.34 -6.22 -13.28
N LEU A 221 -2.41 -5.64 -13.84
CA LEU A 221 -2.32 -4.37 -14.56
C LEU A 221 -1.94 -3.21 -13.62
N CYS A 222 -2.56 -3.11 -12.45
CA CYS A 222 -2.24 -2.03 -11.53
C CYS A 222 -0.84 -2.18 -10.91
N SER A 223 -0.37 -3.40 -10.64
CA SER A 223 1.01 -3.64 -10.16
C SER A 223 2.05 -3.30 -11.23
N ARG A 224 1.76 -3.54 -12.52
CA ARG A 224 2.60 -3.06 -13.63
C ARG A 224 2.72 -1.52 -13.65
N SER A 225 1.69 -0.79 -13.24
CA SER A 225 1.77 0.69 -13.20
C SER A 225 2.81 1.18 -12.18
N TRP A 226 2.97 0.48 -11.06
CA TRP A 226 4.01 0.78 -10.08
C TRP A 226 5.41 0.52 -10.66
N ALA A 227 5.60 -0.63 -11.30
CA ALA A 227 6.88 -0.96 -11.93
C ALA A 227 7.28 0.07 -13.00
N ILE A 228 6.32 0.47 -13.86
CA ILE A 228 6.56 1.52 -14.86
C ILE A 228 6.88 2.87 -14.20
N MET A 229 6.22 3.21 -13.09
CA MET A 229 6.54 4.42 -12.34
C MET A 229 7.98 4.39 -11.82
N CYS A 230 8.41 3.29 -11.21
CA CYS A 230 9.79 3.12 -10.78
C CYS A 230 10.78 3.27 -11.94
N ASP A 231 10.49 2.67 -13.09
CA ASP A 231 11.32 2.79 -14.29
C ASP A 231 11.41 4.25 -14.79
N ILE A 232 10.30 4.99 -14.83
CA ILE A 232 10.28 6.42 -15.21
C ILE A 232 11.17 7.23 -14.25
N GLU A 233 11.10 6.96 -12.94
CA GLU A 233 11.91 7.66 -11.95
C GLU A 233 13.43 7.40 -12.08
N THR A 234 13.83 6.32 -12.78
CA THR A 234 15.23 6.10 -13.14
C THR A 234 15.68 6.87 -14.39
N GLY A 235 14.77 7.64 -15.00
CA GLY A 235 15.01 8.41 -16.22
C GLY A 235 14.64 7.68 -17.52
N ASN A 236 13.88 6.58 -17.44
CA ASN A 236 13.43 5.85 -18.63
C ASN A 236 12.17 6.48 -19.26
N GLU A 237 12.38 7.34 -20.26
CA GLU A 237 11.31 8.04 -20.97
C GLU A 237 10.34 7.10 -21.72
N ASP A 238 10.77 5.91 -22.15
CA ASP A 238 9.90 4.95 -22.85
C ASP A 238 8.78 4.40 -21.92
N GLY A 239 8.98 4.51 -20.61
CA GLY A 239 7.99 4.15 -19.60
C GLY A 239 6.68 4.93 -19.75
N TRP A 240 6.71 6.19 -20.21
CA TRP A 240 5.51 7.00 -20.39
C TRP A 240 4.53 6.43 -21.41
N ALA A 241 5.03 6.00 -22.58
CA ALA A 241 4.17 5.42 -23.61
C ALA A 241 3.50 4.13 -23.12
N SER A 242 4.25 3.31 -22.37
CA SER A 242 3.75 2.08 -21.75
C SER A 242 2.72 2.36 -20.68
N LEU A 243 2.93 3.38 -19.84
CA LEU A 243 1.97 3.85 -18.85
C LEU A 243 0.65 4.25 -19.51
N PHE A 244 0.69 5.08 -20.55
CA PHE A 244 -0.54 5.61 -21.16
C PHE A 244 -1.41 4.50 -21.77
N SER A 245 -0.78 3.50 -22.41
CA SER A 245 -1.47 2.29 -22.88
C SER A 245 -2.09 1.53 -21.71
N LEU A 246 -1.30 1.28 -20.66
CA LEU A 246 -1.74 0.53 -19.49
C LEU A 246 -2.92 1.19 -18.77
N LEU A 247 -2.93 2.52 -18.63
CA LEU A 247 -4.05 3.24 -18.04
C LEU A 247 -5.32 3.15 -18.89
N GLY A 248 -5.18 3.12 -20.23
CA GLY A 248 -6.28 2.80 -21.13
C GLY A 248 -6.85 1.41 -20.89
N GLU A 249 -5.97 0.40 -20.79
CA GLU A 249 -6.35 -0.99 -20.50
C GLU A 249 -7.06 -1.14 -19.14
N ILE A 250 -6.54 -0.50 -18.08
CA ILE A 250 -7.16 -0.52 -16.75
C ILE A 250 -8.53 0.17 -16.79
N ALA A 251 -8.64 1.34 -17.42
CA ALA A 251 -9.90 2.06 -17.53
C ALA A 251 -10.95 1.24 -18.29
N GLU A 252 -10.58 0.64 -19.42
CA GLU A 252 -11.47 -0.23 -20.20
C GLU A 252 -11.93 -1.44 -19.38
N LEU A 253 -11.00 -2.10 -18.66
CA LEU A 253 -11.32 -3.25 -17.81
C LEU A 253 -12.36 -2.90 -16.75
N ILE A 254 -12.19 -1.80 -16.02
CA ILE A 254 -13.06 -1.47 -14.89
C ILE A 254 -14.33 -0.71 -15.28
N THR A 255 -14.41 -0.12 -16.49
CA THR A 255 -15.55 0.69 -16.94
C THR A 255 -16.92 0.04 -16.69
N PRO A 256 -17.13 -1.27 -16.95
CA PRO A 256 -18.42 -1.92 -16.71
C PRO A 256 -18.85 -1.97 -15.24
N LEU A 257 -17.90 -1.92 -14.29
CA LEU A 257 -18.15 -2.09 -12.86
C LEU A 257 -17.93 -0.80 -12.04
N ALA A 258 -17.04 0.07 -12.50
CA ALA A 258 -16.60 1.29 -11.83
C ALA A 258 -16.39 2.45 -12.82
N PRO A 259 -17.46 2.91 -13.53
CA PRO A 259 -17.33 3.90 -14.60
C PRO A 259 -16.79 5.25 -14.11
N GLU A 260 -17.15 5.71 -12.91
CA GLU A 260 -16.64 6.98 -12.35
C GLU A 260 -15.14 6.92 -12.02
N THR A 261 -14.65 5.76 -11.59
CA THR A 261 -13.21 5.53 -11.39
C THR A 261 -12.49 5.46 -12.74
N ALA A 262 -13.06 4.79 -13.75
CA ALA A 262 -12.51 4.76 -15.11
C ALA A 262 -12.40 6.16 -15.72
N MET A 263 -13.39 7.04 -15.48
CA MET A 263 -13.33 8.44 -15.88
C MET A 263 -12.18 9.19 -15.22
N ALA A 264 -11.93 8.94 -13.92
CA ALA A 264 -10.82 9.54 -13.20
C ALA A 264 -9.45 9.06 -13.74
N ILE A 265 -9.32 7.78 -14.06
CA ILE A 265 -8.12 7.22 -14.71
C ILE A 265 -7.91 7.87 -16.09
N THR A 266 -8.96 7.95 -16.89
CA THR A 266 -8.90 8.55 -18.23
C THR A 266 -8.51 10.03 -18.16
N GLU A 267 -9.07 10.79 -17.22
CA GLU A 267 -8.72 12.19 -17.01
C GLU A 267 -7.27 12.37 -16.55
N ALA A 268 -6.79 11.53 -15.62
CA ALA A 268 -5.39 11.53 -15.19
C ALA A 268 -4.44 11.20 -16.35
N ASN A 269 -4.78 10.19 -17.17
CA ASN A 269 -4.01 9.79 -18.34
C ASN A 269 -3.91 10.95 -19.36
N ALA A 270 -5.05 11.58 -19.68
CA ALA A 270 -5.08 12.73 -20.59
C ALA A 270 -4.26 13.92 -20.06
N MET A 271 -4.31 14.17 -18.76
CA MET A 271 -3.54 15.22 -18.11
C MET A 271 -2.03 14.94 -18.20
N LEU A 272 -1.56 13.75 -17.87
CA LEU A 272 -0.14 13.39 -17.97
C LEU A 272 0.38 13.39 -19.42
N GLN A 273 -0.46 12.96 -20.37
CA GLN A 273 -0.06 12.80 -21.76
C GLN A 273 -0.05 14.13 -22.54
N TYR A 274 -1.09 14.94 -22.40
CA TYR A 274 -1.33 16.12 -23.23
C TYR A 274 -1.60 17.41 -22.44
N GLY A 275 -1.70 17.31 -21.12
CA GLY A 275 -2.10 18.40 -20.26
C GLY A 275 -0.96 19.31 -19.81
N ALA A 276 -1.27 20.06 -18.76
CA ALA A 276 -0.40 21.01 -18.08
C ALA A 276 -0.65 20.90 -16.57
N PRO A 277 0.27 21.34 -15.71
CA PRO A 277 0.13 21.18 -14.26
C PRO A 277 -1.08 21.94 -13.68
N ASP A 278 -1.58 22.96 -14.36
CA ASP A 278 -2.76 23.77 -14.00
C ASP A 278 -4.05 23.36 -14.75
N MET A 279 -4.02 22.24 -15.48
CA MET A 279 -5.19 21.69 -16.15
C MET A 279 -6.35 21.53 -15.16
N LYS A 280 -7.54 21.98 -15.54
CA LYS A 280 -8.74 21.81 -14.72
C LYS A 280 -9.19 20.35 -14.78
N LEU A 281 -9.25 19.72 -13.61
CA LEU A 281 -9.64 18.33 -13.44
C LEU A 281 -10.90 18.24 -12.59
N HIS A 282 -11.80 17.33 -12.96
CA HIS A 282 -13.10 17.13 -12.34
C HIS A 282 -13.18 15.80 -11.59
N HIS A 283 -12.52 14.76 -12.08
CA HIS A 283 -12.63 13.39 -11.58
C HIS A 283 -11.40 12.95 -10.80
N PHE A 284 -10.19 13.13 -11.35
CA PHE A 284 -8.93 12.70 -10.75
C PHE A 284 -8.67 13.27 -9.35
N PRO A 285 -8.91 14.57 -9.05
CA PRO A 285 -8.67 15.12 -7.72
C PRO A 285 -9.48 14.45 -6.61
N GLN A 286 -10.65 13.90 -6.96
CA GLN A 286 -11.56 13.25 -6.02
C GLN A 286 -11.24 11.77 -5.81
N TRP A 287 -10.56 11.16 -6.77
CA TRP A 287 -10.25 9.73 -6.77
C TRP A 287 -9.01 9.44 -5.93
N TRP A 288 -9.18 8.60 -4.92
CA TRP A 288 -8.12 8.04 -4.09
C TRP A 288 -8.38 6.56 -3.87
N GLY A 289 -7.32 5.75 -3.77
CA GLY A 289 -7.46 4.36 -3.38
C GLY A 289 -7.65 4.21 -1.87
N ARG A 290 -7.70 2.95 -1.42
CA ARG A 290 -7.71 2.62 0.01
C ARG A 290 -6.32 2.55 0.63
N GLY A 291 -5.26 2.95 -0.09
CA GLY A 291 -3.92 3.08 0.45
C GLY A 291 -3.37 1.76 0.98
N GLN A 292 -3.00 1.70 2.26
CA GLN A 292 -2.53 0.47 2.93
C GLN A 292 -3.70 -0.36 3.47
N GLN A 293 -3.58 -1.69 3.45
CA GLN A 293 -4.55 -2.61 4.06
C GLN A 293 -3.91 -3.36 5.22
N TYR A 294 -4.63 -3.51 6.33
CA TYR A 294 -4.19 -4.41 7.39
C TYR A 294 -4.48 -5.86 7.03
N LEU A 295 -3.54 -6.73 7.39
CA LEU A 295 -3.65 -8.18 7.38
C LEU A 295 -3.24 -8.71 8.76
N SER A 296 -4.07 -9.59 9.31
CA SER A 296 -3.80 -10.31 10.54
C SER A 296 -3.63 -11.79 10.22
N LEU A 297 -2.59 -12.39 10.76
CA LEU A 297 -2.20 -13.77 10.53
C LEU A 297 -2.00 -14.47 11.89
N ILE A 298 -2.29 -15.76 11.97
CA ILE A 298 -2.00 -16.61 13.13
C ILE A 298 -0.89 -17.58 12.76
N LYS A 299 0.13 -17.68 13.61
CA LYS A 299 1.21 -18.63 13.46
C LYS A 299 0.73 -20.04 13.80
N THR A 300 0.90 -20.96 12.87
CA THR A 300 0.45 -22.36 13.00
C THR A 300 1.58 -23.33 13.31
N ARG A 301 2.84 -22.92 13.10
CA ARG A 301 4.06 -23.72 13.31
C ARG A 301 5.22 -22.87 13.82
#